data_AF-A0A4Y3JQ76-F1
#
_entry.id   AF-A0A4Y3JQ76-F1
#
_cell.length_a   1.000
_cell.length_b   1.000
_cell.length_c   1.000
_cell.angle_alpha   90.00
_cell.angle_beta   90.00
_cell.angle_gamma   90.00
#
_symmetry.space_group_name_H-M   'P 1'
#
loop_
_entity.id
_entity.type
_entity.pdbx_description
1 polymer ?
#
loop_
_entity_poly.entity_id
_entity_poly.type
_entity_poly.pdbx_seq_one_letter_code
_entity_poly.pdbx_strand_id
1 'polypeptide(L)' 'MNDRLFPDKDHLHIYLWNNEFTNYYNEGRYWDGAYVWSVYDEKRKRFTVFDARLVMI' A
#
# COMPACT_ATOMS: atom_id res chain seq x y z
N MET A 1 -12.00 -3.27 -5.14
CA MET A 1 -10.79 -2.56 -5.60
C MET A 1 -9.67 -3.55 -5.92
N ASN A 2 -9.24 -4.35 -4.95
CA ASN A 2 -8.08 -5.24 -5.07
C ASN A 2 -8.21 -6.26 -6.21
N ASP A 3 -9.38 -6.86 -6.45
CA ASP A 3 -9.56 -7.82 -7.55
C ASP A 3 -9.37 -7.21 -8.95
N ARG A 4 -9.63 -5.92 -9.09
CA ARG A 4 -9.42 -5.18 -10.34
C ARG A 4 -7.94 -4.85 -10.56
N LEU A 5 -7.23 -4.49 -9.48
CA LEU A 5 -5.80 -4.14 -9.53
C LEU A 5 -4.91 -5.38 -9.62
N PHE A 6 -5.31 -6.46 -8.93
CA PHE A 6 -4.59 -7.71 -8.78
C PHE A 6 -5.52 -8.91 -9.04
N PRO A 7 -5.84 -9.18 -10.32
CA PRO A 7 -6.70 -10.32 -10.68
C PRO A 7 -6.08 -11.68 -10.37
N ASP A 8 -4.75 -11.72 -10.29
CA ASP A 8 -3.95 -12.92 -9.99
C ASP A 8 -3.13 -12.61 -8.74
N LYS A 9 -3.35 -13.37 -7.66
CA LYS A 9 -2.83 -13.08 -6.32
C LYS A 9 -1.67 -13.99 -5.91
N ASP A 10 -1.42 -15.05 -6.66
CA ASP A 10 -0.48 -16.11 -6.26
C ASP A 10 0.99 -15.67 -6.38
N HIS A 11 1.27 -14.59 -7.13
CA HIS A 11 2.61 -14.08 -7.42
C HIS A 11 2.78 -12.58 -7.10
N LEU A 12 2.14 -12.13 -6.01
CA LEU A 12 2.28 -10.76 -5.52
C LEU A 12 3.31 -10.69 -4.40
N HIS A 13 4.25 -9.75 -4.51
CA HIS A 13 5.15 -9.37 -3.42
C HIS A 13 4.69 -8.04 -2.83
N ILE A 14 4.39 -8.02 -1.54
CA ILE A 14 3.82 -6.84 -0.87
C ILE A 14 4.85 -6.28 0.10
N TYR A 15 5.14 -4.98 -0.03
CA TYR A 15 6.12 -4.27 0.79
C TYR A 15 5.45 -3.11 1.50
N LEU A 16 5.57 -3.06 2.82
CA LEU A 16 5.26 -1.89 3.63
C LEU A 16 6.49 -0.98 3.64
N TRP A 17 6.30 0.31 3.35
CA TRP A 17 7.40 1.27 3.37
C TRP A 17 7.72 1.67 4.80
N ASN A 18 9.02 1.73 5.12
CA ASN A 18 9.48 2.53 6.26
C ASN A 18 9.37 4.00 5.86
N ASN A 19 8.43 4.72 6.47
CA ASN A 19 8.18 6.14 6.24
C ASN A 19 8.63 7.03 7.41
N GLU A 20 9.54 6.56 8.29
CA GLU A 20 10.13 7.36 9.38
C GLU A 20 11.04 8.50 8.88
N PHE A 21 11.47 8.45 7.62
CA PHE A 21 12.31 9.48 7.01
C PHE A 21 11.55 10.78 6.65
N THR A 22 10.22 10.81 6.80
CA THR A 22 9.37 11.97 6.47
C THR A 22 8.23 12.14 7.47
N ASN A 23 7.84 13.39 7.74
CA ASN A 23 6.70 13.71 8.60
C ASN A 23 5.37 13.77 7.85
N TYR A 24 5.37 13.63 6.52
CA TYR A 24 4.18 13.78 5.68
C TYR A 24 3.03 12.85 6.09
N TYR A 25 3.34 11.63 6.51
CA TYR A 25 2.35 10.62 6.92
C TYR A 25 2.05 10.61 8.43
N ASN A 26 2.58 11.56 9.21
CA ASN A 26 2.49 11.49 10.67
C ASN A 26 1.05 11.64 11.17
N GLU A 27 0.32 12.63 10.66
CA GLU A 27 -1.07 12.87 11.06
C GLU A 27 -1.96 11.70 10.66
N GLY A 28 -1.84 11.24 9.40
CA GLY A 28 -2.59 10.08 8.91
C GLY A 28 -2.28 8.78 9.65
N ARG A 29 -1.02 8.54 10.06
CA ARG A 29 -0.68 7.36 10.89
C ARG A 29 -1.31 7.44 12.28
N TYR A 30 -1.25 8.61 12.89
CA TYR A 30 -1.71 8.81 14.26
C TYR A 30 -3.23 8.65 14.38
N TRP A 31 -4.00 9.22 13.45
CA TRP A 31 -5.46 9.19 13.50
C TRP A 31 -6.07 8.00 12.76
N ASP A 32 -5.53 7.69 11.58
CA ASP A 32 -6.17 6.81 10.60
C ASP A 32 -5.31 5.57 10.29
N GLY A 33 -4.19 5.33 10.98
CA GLY A 33 -3.27 4.22 10.67
C GLY A 33 -2.87 4.21 9.18
N ALA A 34 -2.59 5.37 8.60
CA ALA A 34 -2.23 5.50 7.18
C ALA A 34 -0.85 4.91 6.90
N TYR A 35 -0.72 4.05 5.89
CA TYR A 35 0.60 3.58 5.44
C TYR A 35 0.73 3.61 3.92
N VAL A 36 1.97 3.42 3.46
CA VAL A 36 2.31 3.31 2.04
C VAL A 36 2.78 1.91 1.75
N TRP A 37 2.20 1.30 0.72
CA TRP A 37 2.58 -0.02 0.26
C TRP A 37 2.98 0.00 -1.21
N SER A 38 3.90 -0.90 -1.55
CA SER A 38 4.14 -1.32 -2.91
C SER A 38 3.70 -2.77 -3.08
N VAL A 39 2.92 -3.05 -4.12
CA VAL A 39 2.62 -4.41 -4.56
C VAL A 39 3.31 -4.64 -5.90
N TYR A 40 4.24 -5.59 -5.93
CA TYR A 40 4.86 -6.05 -7.15
C TYR A 40 4.13 -7.28 -7.68
N ASP A 41 3.52 -7.14 -8.84
CA ASP A 41 2.96 -8.24 -9.61
C ASP A 41 4.05 -8.82 -10.50
N GLU A 42 4.62 -9.94 -10.09
CA GLU A 42 5.75 -10.56 -10.77
C GLU A 42 5.37 -11.08 -12.17
N LYS A 43 4.14 -11.55 -12.34
CA LYS A 43 3.64 -12.11 -13.60
C LYS A 43 3.49 -11.01 -14.65
N ARG A 44 2.98 -9.84 -14.22
CA ARG A 44 2.79 -8.66 -15.09
C ARG A 44 3.99 -7.71 -15.11
N LYS A 45 5.04 -7.99 -14.32
CA LYS A 45 6.23 -7.14 -14.14
C LYS A 45 5.86 -5.69 -13.79
N ARG A 46 4.91 -5.52 -12.87
CA ARG A 46 4.32 -4.21 -12.57
C ARG A 46 4.37 -3.91 -11.08
N PHE A 47 4.86 -2.73 -10.74
CA PHE A 47 4.70 -2.15 -9.40
C PHE A 47 3.46 -1.28 -9.34
N THR A 48 2.65 -1.48 -8.30
CA THR A 48 1.58 -0.57 -7.92
C THR A 48 1.93 0.00 -6.55
N VAL A 49 1.98 1.33 -6.45
CA VAL A 49 2.24 2.05 -5.20
C VAL A 49 0.94 2.73 -4.78
N PHE A 50 0.57 2.58 -3.52
CA PHE A 50 -0.60 3.25 -2.96
C PHE A 50 -0.40 3.53 -1.48
N ASP A 51 -0.89 4.67 -1.04
CA ASP A 51 -1.20 4.92 0.36
C ASP A 51 -2.66 4.57 0.63
N ALA A 52 -2.93 4.05 1.83
CA ALA A 52 -4.29 3.83 2.31
C ALA A 52 -4.37 4.20 3.78
N ARG A 53 -5.54 4.72 4.17
CA ARG A 53 -5.85 5.13 5.54
C ARG A 53 -7.13 4.45 6.00
N LEU A 54 -7.19 4.08 7.27
CA LEU A 54 -8.38 3.55 7.90
C LEU A 54 -9.39 4.70 8.04
N VAL A 55 -10.57 4.51 7.49
CA VAL A 55 -11.70 5.42 7.71
C VAL A 55 -12.73 4.65 8.52
N MET A 56 -12.99 5.07 9.75
CA MET A 56 -14.13 4.56 10.54
C MET A 56 -15.39 5.26 10.04
N ILE A 57 -16.37 4.47 9.58
CA ILE A 57 -17.67 4.92 9.06
C ILE A 57 -18.76 4.40 9.98
#